data_AF-A0A7L2UJH7-F1
#
_entry.id   AF-A0A7L2UJH7-F1
#
_cell.length_a   1.000
_cell.length_b   1.000
_cell.length_c   1.000
_cell.angle_alpha   90.00
_cell.angle_beta   90.00
_cell.angle_gamma   90.00
#
_symmetry.space_group_name_H-M   'P 1'
#
loop_
_entity.id
_entity.type
_entity.pdbx_description
1 polymer ?
#
loop_
_entity_poly.entity_id
_entity_poly.type
_entity_poly.pdbx_seq_one_letter_code
_entity_poly.pdbx_strand_id
1 'polypeptide(L)'
;PIAFSIQLENVTSTMIRYSWKPQGGTRDSPYRVRLWGGSREIQRSLNETSTAFENLLSDHEYQISVDVSTCSKNISTSLTVRTAAEVFNGTTRIINEVFIPEYENKSSRAFKEFETKFIEEVFCLGILNQ
;
A
#
# COMPACT_ATOMS: atom_id res chain seq x y z
N PRO A 1 15.71 -26.96 -6.97
CA PRO A 1 14.37 -26.70 -6.39
C PRO A 1 13.57 -25.78 -7.32
N ILE A 2 12.45 -26.25 -7.86
CA ILE A 2 11.62 -25.47 -8.78
C ILE A 2 10.83 -24.47 -7.92
N ALA A 3 11.22 -23.19 -7.98
CA ALA A 3 10.53 -22.10 -7.29
C ALA A 3 9.69 -21.34 -8.32
N PHE A 4 8.39 -21.18 -8.07
CA PHE A 4 7.59 -20.19 -8.80
C PHE A 4 7.54 -18.90 -8.00
N SER A 5 7.60 -17.77 -8.71
CA SER A 5 7.65 -16.44 -8.13
C SER A 5 6.36 -15.67 -8.40
N ILE A 6 5.99 -14.86 -7.42
CA ILE A 6 4.97 -13.83 -7.58
C ILE A 6 5.58 -12.66 -8.35
N GLN A 7 4.81 -12.08 -9.26
CA GLN A 7 5.11 -10.87 -10.00
C GLN A 7 4.06 -9.82 -9.66
N LEU A 8 4.48 -8.70 -9.07
CA LEU A 8 3.59 -7.57 -8.80
C LEU A 8 3.32 -6.83 -10.11
N GLU A 9 2.04 -6.56 -10.40
CA GLU A 9 1.62 -5.87 -11.62
C GLU A 9 1.22 -4.43 -11.34
N ASN A 10 0.45 -4.20 -10.28
CA ASN A 10 0.02 -2.87 -9.86
C ASN A 10 -0.21 -2.85 -8.34
N VAL A 11 0.29 -1.81 -7.68
CA VAL A 11 0.07 -1.57 -6.24
C VAL A 11 -0.32 -0.11 -6.07
N THR A 12 -1.52 0.11 -5.54
CA THR A 12 -2.07 1.44 -5.24
C THR A 12 -2.23 1.60 -3.73
N SER A 13 -2.86 2.69 -3.28
CA SER A 13 -3.16 2.88 -1.86
C SER A 13 -4.20 1.90 -1.32
N THR A 14 -5.07 1.35 -2.16
CA THR A 14 -6.18 0.48 -1.70
C THR A 14 -6.29 -0.83 -2.47
N MET A 15 -5.33 -1.13 -3.35
CA MET A 15 -5.33 -2.36 -4.15
C MET A 15 -3.93 -2.91 -4.40
N ILE A 16 -3.83 -4.24 -4.35
CA ILE A 16 -2.66 -5.01 -4.80
C ILE A 16 -3.13 -5.96 -5.90
N ARG A 17 -2.49 -5.90 -7.07
CA ARG A 17 -2.67 -6.81 -8.21
C ARG A 17 -1.35 -7.51 -8.53
N TYR A 18 -1.42 -8.81 -8.72
CA TYR A 18 -0.25 -9.64 -8.98
C TYR A 18 -0.60 -10.89 -9.78
N SER A 19 0.42 -11.49 -10.39
CA SER A 19 0.36 -12.76 -11.09
C SER A 19 1.48 -13.70 -10.68
N TRP A 20 1.37 -14.95 -11.09
CA TRP A 20 2.39 -15.98 -10.89
C TRP A 20 2.52 -16.86 -12.12
N LYS A 21 3.70 -17.46 -12.31
CA LYS A 21 3.90 -18.42 -13.39
C LYS A 21 3.34 -19.79 -12.97
N PRO A 22 2.51 -20.45 -13.80
CA PRO A 22 2.06 -21.80 -13.51
C PRO A 22 3.25 -22.77 -13.46
N GLN A 23 3.16 -23.79 -12.60
CA GLN A 23 4.13 -24.88 -12.50
C GLN A 23 3.41 -26.22 -12.49
N GLY A 24 3.93 -27.18 -13.26
CA GLY A 24 3.34 -28.50 -13.41
C GLY A 24 2.40 -28.58 -14.62
N GLY A 25 2.48 -29.70 -15.33
CA GLY A 25 1.53 -30.04 -16.38
C GLY A 25 0.25 -30.59 -15.75
N THR A 26 -0.88 -30.19 -16.33
CA THR A 26 -2.26 -30.55 -15.97
C THR A 26 -2.87 -29.78 -14.80
N ARG A 27 -4.07 -29.27 -15.06
CA ARG A 27 -4.72 -28.09 -14.50
C ARG A 27 -5.73 -28.49 -13.42
N ASP A 28 -5.36 -29.48 -12.60
CA ASP A 28 -6.35 -30.28 -11.88
C ASP A 28 -6.66 -29.76 -10.46
N SER A 29 -5.83 -28.87 -9.92
CA SER A 29 -6.04 -28.25 -8.61
C SER A 29 -6.06 -26.71 -8.70
N PRO A 30 -7.06 -26.04 -8.11
CA PRO A 30 -7.05 -24.58 -8.03
C PRO A 30 -5.93 -24.08 -7.11
N TYR A 31 -5.41 -22.89 -7.42
CA TYR A 31 -4.51 -22.14 -6.55
C TYR A 31 -5.27 -21.66 -5.32
N ARG A 32 -4.67 -21.81 -4.14
CA ARG A 32 -5.10 -21.15 -2.91
C ARG A 32 -4.28 -19.88 -2.74
N VAL A 33 -4.95 -18.74 -2.81
CA VAL A 33 -4.31 -17.44 -2.63
C VAL A 33 -4.76 -16.84 -1.31
N ARG A 34 -3.81 -16.26 -0.58
CA ARG A 34 -4.06 -15.70 0.75
C ARG A 34 -3.38 -14.33 0.88
N LEU A 35 -4.05 -13.42 1.59
CA LEU A 35 -3.58 -12.09 1.92
C LEU A 35 -3.80 -11.86 3.41
N TRP A 36 -2.77 -11.46 4.13
CA TRP A 36 -2.83 -11.12 5.55
C TRP A 36 -2.21 -9.74 5.79
N GLY A 37 -2.90 -8.94 6.60
CA GLY A 37 -2.45 -7.63 7.08
C GLY A 37 -3.15 -7.28 8.40
N GLY A 38 -2.38 -7.10 9.47
CA GLY A 38 -2.91 -6.96 10.82
C GLY A 38 -3.74 -8.17 11.26
N SER A 39 -5.00 -7.96 11.63
CA SER A 39 -5.95 -9.01 12.03
C SER A 39 -6.82 -9.56 10.90
N ARG A 40 -6.65 -9.04 9.66
CA ARG A 40 -7.47 -9.42 8.52
C ARG A 40 -6.76 -10.46 7.66
N GLU A 41 -7.42 -11.59 7.46
CA GLU A 41 -7.03 -12.63 6.49
C GLU A 41 -8.11 -12.76 5.41
N ILE A 42 -7.69 -12.79 4.15
CA ILE A 42 -8.56 -13.05 3.00
C ILE A 42 -7.99 -14.24 2.24
N GLN A 43 -8.79 -15.29 2.04
CA GLN A 43 -8.43 -16.46 1.26
C GLN A 43 -9.37 -16.60 0.06
N ARG A 44 -8.81 -16.98 -1.11
CA ARG A 44 -9.57 -17.35 -2.31
C ARG A 44 -8.99 -18.62 -2.95
N SER A 45 -9.83 -19.33 -3.69
CA SER A 45 -9.42 -20.45 -4.53
C SER A 45 -9.69 -20.09 -5.99
N LEU A 46 -8.68 -20.15 -6.85
CA LEU A 46 -8.69 -19.62 -8.22
C LEU A 46 -8.09 -20.62 -9.20
N ASN A 47 -8.62 -20.68 -10.42
CA ASN A 47 -8.02 -21.46 -11.51
C ASN A 47 -7.09 -20.60 -12.39
N GLU A 48 -7.20 -19.29 -12.23
CA GLU A 48 -6.39 -18.27 -12.87
C GLU A 48 -5.02 -18.14 -12.21
N THR A 49 -4.08 -17.51 -12.91
CA THR A 49 -2.71 -17.26 -12.41
C THR A 49 -2.47 -15.78 -12.10
N SER A 50 -3.54 -15.03 -11.86
CA SER A 50 -3.52 -13.64 -11.43
C SER A 50 -4.73 -13.32 -10.56
N THR A 51 -4.59 -12.30 -9.71
CA THR A 51 -5.68 -11.82 -8.86
C THR A 51 -5.44 -10.37 -8.44
N ALA A 52 -6.50 -9.72 -7.96
CA ALA A 52 -6.45 -8.44 -7.29
C ALA A 52 -7.21 -8.49 -5.96
N PHE A 53 -6.64 -7.85 -4.95
CA PHE A 53 -7.30 -7.52 -3.70
C PHE A 53 -7.51 -6.01 -3.66
N GLU A 54 -8.76 -5.61 -3.41
CA GLU A 54 -9.21 -4.22 -3.35
C GLU A 54 -9.70 -3.89 -1.94
N ASN A 55 -9.97 -2.61 -1.67
CA ASN A 55 -10.42 -2.11 -0.36
C ASN A 55 -9.44 -2.47 0.76
N LEU A 56 -8.15 -2.30 0.46
CA LEU A 56 -7.05 -2.42 1.40
C LEU A 56 -6.78 -1.08 2.09
N LEU A 57 -6.13 -1.12 3.25
CA LEU A 57 -5.68 0.06 3.97
C LEU A 57 -4.48 0.68 3.23
N SER A 58 -4.44 2.01 3.18
CA SER A 58 -3.31 2.77 2.65
C SER A 58 -2.12 2.73 3.58
N ASP A 59 -0.93 2.83 3.01
CA ASP A 59 0.37 2.74 3.70
C ASP A 59 0.50 1.53 4.64
N HIS A 60 -0.11 0.39 4.28
CA HIS A 60 -0.18 -0.79 5.13
C HIS A 60 0.57 -1.97 4.51
N GLU A 61 1.30 -2.70 5.34
CA GLU A 61 2.02 -3.90 4.91
C GLU A 61 1.08 -5.11 4.89
N TYR A 62 1.17 -5.86 3.79
CA TYR A 62 0.47 -7.12 3.59
C TYR A 62 1.47 -8.20 3.18
N GLN A 63 1.21 -9.43 3.61
CA GLN A 63 1.91 -10.59 3.07
C GLN A 63 0.92 -11.41 2.24
N ILE A 64 1.35 -11.77 1.03
CA ILE A 64 0.62 -12.60 0.08
C ILE A 64 1.23 -14.00 0.03
N SER A 65 0.39 -15.02 -0.10
CA SER A 65 0.81 -16.37 -0.45
C SER A 65 0.00 -16.96 -1.59
N VAL A 66 0.66 -17.82 -2.36
CA VAL A 66 0.03 -18.65 -3.38
C VAL A 66 0.51 -20.07 -3.18
N ASP A 67 -0.44 -21.00 -3.05
CA ASP A 67 -0.20 -22.40 -2.80
C ASP A 67 -0.95 -23.26 -3.82
N VAL A 68 -0.32 -24.33 -4.30
CA VAL A 68 -0.97 -25.32 -5.17
C VAL A 68 -0.50 -26.72 -4.84
N SER A 69 -1.44 -27.66 -4.85
CA SER A 69 -1.19 -29.09 -4.68
C SER A 69 -1.20 -29.76 -6.06
N THR A 70 -0.05 -30.29 -6.46
CA THR A 70 0.06 -31.15 -7.65
C THR A 70 0.12 -32.61 -7.23
N CYS A 71 -0.08 -33.56 -8.15
CA CYS A 71 -0.03 -35.01 -7.87
C CYS A 71 1.27 -35.47 -7.19
N SER A 72 2.37 -34.74 -7.37
CA SER A 72 3.70 -35.09 -6.87
C SER A 72 4.21 -34.18 -5.76
N LYS A 73 3.70 -32.95 -5.62
CA LYS A 73 4.19 -32.01 -4.61
C LYS A 73 3.23 -30.84 -4.33
N ASN A 74 3.24 -30.37 -3.09
CA ASN A 74 2.74 -29.05 -2.71
C ASN A 74 3.82 -28.00 -2.97
N ILE A 75 3.46 -26.93 -3.67
CA ILE A 75 4.38 -25.84 -3.98
C ILE A 75 3.74 -24.54 -3.48
N SER A 76 4.52 -23.73 -2.77
CA SER A 76 4.09 -22.47 -2.19
C SER A 76 5.10 -21.37 -2.45
N THR A 77 4.62 -20.13 -2.50
CA THR A 77 5.44 -18.92 -2.61
C THR A 77 4.77 -17.79 -1.85
N SER A 78 5.55 -16.83 -1.37
CA SER A 78 5.05 -15.68 -0.62
C SER A 78 5.86 -14.43 -0.89
N LEU A 79 5.23 -13.28 -0.73
CA LEU A 79 5.85 -11.96 -0.87
C LEU A 79 5.22 -11.00 0.15
N THR A 80 6.01 -10.07 0.66
CA THR A 80 5.52 -8.95 1.46
C THR A 80 5.45 -7.72 0.56
N VAL A 81 4.36 -6.98 0.63
CA VAL A 81 4.09 -5.79 -0.18
C VAL A 81 3.39 -4.74 0.66
N ARG A 82 3.76 -3.47 0.52
CA ARG A 82 3.12 -2.34 1.20
C ARG A 82 2.30 -1.55 0.19
N THR A 83 1.05 -1.24 0.53
CA THR A 83 0.21 -0.34 -0.28
C THR A 83 0.79 1.07 -0.27
N ALA A 84 0.51 1.85 -1.30
CA ALA A 84 0.96 3.24 -1.34
C ALA A 84 0.26 4.07 -0.24
N ALA A 85 0.89 5.14 0.21
CA ALA A 85 0.22 6.14 1.04
C ALA A 85 -0.85 6.89 0.22
N GLU A 86 -1.90 7.35 0.90
CA GLU A 86 -2.89 8.22 0.28
C GLU A 86 -2.41 9.68 0.34
N VAL A 87 -2.42 10.36 -0.80
CA VAL A 87 -2.06 11.78 -0.88
C VAL A 87 -3.34 12.59 -0.91
N PHE A 88 -3.60 13.30 0.17
CA PHE A 88 -4.73 14.22 0.25
C PHE A 88 -4.31 15.61 -0.22
N ASN A 89 -5.01 16.13 -1.23
CA ASN A 89 -4.86 17.51 -1.67
C ASN A 89 -5.81 18.38 -0.84
N GLY A 90 -5.23 19.23 0.00
CA GLY A 90 -5.97 20.20 0.81
C GLY A 90 -5.61 21.64 0.45
N THR A 91 -6.55 22.56 0.63
CA THR A 91 -6.27 23.99 0.68
C THR A 91 -6.72 24.49 2.04
N THR A 92 -5.86 25.23 2.72
CA THR A 92 -6.16 25.83 4.02
C THR A 92 -6.03 27.34 3.93
N ARG A 93 -6.73 28.07 4.80
CA ARG A 93 -6.68 29.53 4.90
C ARG A 93 -6.25 29.92 6.30
N ILE A 94 -5.13 30.62 6.40
CA ILE A 94 -4.67 31.25 7.64
C ILE A 94 -5.47 32.54 7.83
N ILE A 95 -6.12 32.70 8.99
CA ILE A 95 -6.98 33.87 9.30
C ILE A 95 -6.42 34.74 10.44
N ASN A 96 -5.44 34.21 11.18
CA ASN A 96 -4.83 34.83 12.35
C ASN A 96 -3.57 35.64 12.03
N GLU A 97 -3.07 35.60 10.80
CA GLU A 97 -1.96 36.44 10.34
C GLU A 97 -2.33 37.22 9.07
N VAL A 98 -1.90 38.47 9.01
CA VAL A 98 -2.05 39.32 7.83
C VAL A 98 -0.99 38.93 6.82
N PHE A 99 -1.42 38.70 5.58
CA PHE A 99 -0.49 38.40 4.50
C PHE A 99 0.46 39.56 4.24
N ILE A 100 1.76 39.28 4.16
CA ILE A 100 2.79 40.22 3.74
C ILE A 100 3.41 39.78 2.40
N PRO A 101 3.84 40.70 1.53
CA PRO A 101 4.39 40.37 0.20
C PRO A 101 5.56 39.38 0.21
N GLU A 102 6.35 39.36 1.28
CA GLU A 102 7.51 38.46 1.44
C GLU A 102 7.12 36.98 1.49
N TYR A 103 5.86 36.66 1.80
CA TYR A 103 5.33 35.29 1.78
C TYR A 103 5.17 34.74 0.35
N GLU A 104 5.16 35.57 -0.70
CA GLU A 104 5.18 35.06 -2.08
C GLU A 104 6.52 34.42 -2.44
N ASN A 105 7.60 34.86 -1.79
CA ASN A 105 8.94 34.33 -2.02
C ASN A 105 9.25 33.21 -1.02
N LYS A 106 9.12 31.96 -1.46
CA LYS A 106 9.42 30.76 -0.64
C LYS A 106 10.86 30.69 -0.10
N SER A 107 11.79 31.46 -0.68
CA SER A 107 13.17 31.55 -0.21
C SER A 107 13.38 32.64 0.85
N SER A 108 12.38 33.51 1.07
CA SER A 108 12.46 34.60 2.04
C SER A 108 12.55 34.06 3.47
N ARG A 109 13.18 34.85 4.35
CA ARG A 109 13.24 34.52 5.77
C ARG A 109 11.85 34.47 6.40
N ALA A 110 10.99 35.44 6.06
CA ALA A 110 9.63 35.53 6.59
C ALA A 110 8.78 34.31 6.22
N PHE A 111 8.86 33.83 4.97
CA PHE A 111 8.16 32.62 4.55
C PHE A 111 8.62 31.39 5.34
N LYS A 112 9.94 31.19 5.49
CA LYS A 112 10.50 30.03 6.20
C LYS A 112 10.16 30.02 7.69
N GLU A 113 10.20 31.18 8.34
CA GLU A 113 9.81 31.32 9.75
C GLU A 113 8.31 31.03 9.92
N PHE A 114 7.47 31.57 9.03
CA PHE A 114 6.03 31.27 8.99
C PHE A 114 5.75 29.78 8.77
N GLU A 115 6.37 29.16 7.76
CA GLU A 115 6.20 27.74 7.42
C GLU A 115 6.57 26.84 8.60
N THR A 116 7.69 27.14 9.27
CA THR A 116 8.14 26.39 10.45
C THR A 116 7.10 26.48 11.57
N LYS A 117 6.67 27.70 11.93
CA LYS A 117 5.67 27.93 12.98
C LYS A 117 4.33 27.25 12.65
N PHE A 118 3.88 27.37 11.40
CA PHE A 118 2.64 26.74 10.94
C PHE A 118 2.69 25.22 11.04
N ILE A 119 3.79 24.59 10.60
CA ILE A 119 4.00 23.14 10.72
C ILE A 119 4.01 22.73 12.19
N GLU A 120 4.73 23.44 13.06
CA GLU A 120 4.76 23.14 14.50
C GLU A 120 3.38 23.19 15.15
N GLU A 121 2.58 24.22 14.86
CA GLU A 121 1.22 24.35 15.39
C GLU A 121 0.30 23.20 14.92
N VAL A 122 0.31 22.89 13.62
CA VAL A 122 -0.54 21.83 13.04
C VAL A 122 -0.12 20.44 13.53
N PHE A 123 1.18 20.14 13.59
CA PHE A 123 1.66 18.84 14.05
C PHE A 123 1.48 18.65 15.56
N CYS A 124 1.65 19.68 16.40
CA CYS A 124 1.40 19.57 17.84
C CYS A 124 -0.09 19.34 18.15
N LEU A 125 -1.00 19.96 17.40
CA LEU A 125 -2.44 19.75 17.56
C LEU A 125 -2.89 18.34 17.13
N GLY A 126 -2.20 17.73 16.16
CA GLY A 126 -2.49 16.36 15.71
C GLY A 126 -2.09 15.27 16.71
N ILE A 127 -1.07 15.51 17.54
CA ILE A 127 -0.61 14.53 18.55
C ILE A 127 -1.46 14.58 19.82
N LEU A 128 -2.11 15.70 20.14
CA LEU A 128 -2.94 15.84 21.34
C LEU A 128 -4.37 15.30 21.20
N ASN A 129 -4.78 14.86 20.01
CA ASN A 129 -6.13 14.37 19.72
C ASN A 129 -6.20 12.88 19.30
N GLN A 130 -5.20 12.07 19.65
CA GLN A 130 -5.24 10.60 19.51
C GLN A 130 -5.24 9.90 20.86
#